data_AF-A0A2D6K6S9-F1
#
_entry.id   AF-A0A2D6K6S9-F1
#
_cell.length_a   1.000
_cell.length_b   1.000
_cell.length_c   1.000
_cell.angle_alpha   90.00
_cell.angle_beta   90.00
_cell.angle_gamma   90.00
#
_symmetry.space_group_name_H-M   'P 1'
#
loop_
_entity.id
_entity.type
_entity.pdbx_description
1 polymer ?
#
loop_
_entity_poly.entity_id
_entity_poly.type
_entity_poly.pdbx_seq_one_letter_code
_entity_poly.pdbx_strand_id
1 'polypeptide(L)' 'PAGDLGIRKGVMVIDQLDALPSPGEVLSRGAVWQPWSTVASWYLWQATAL' A
#
# COMPACT_ATOMS: atom_id res chain seq x y z
N PRO A 1 3.28 1.21 9.39
CA PRO A 1 1.95 1.10 8.75
C PRO A 1 1.76 -0.12 7.83
N ALA A 2 2.81 -0.80 7.34
CA ALA A 2 2.68 -1.91 6.37
C ALA A 2 1.94 -3.17 6.87
N GLY A 3 1.65 -3.27 8.17
CA GLY A 3 0.75 -4.31 8.72
C GLY A 3 -0.74 -3.98 8.55
N ASP A 4 -1.07 -2.76 8.12
CA ASP A 4 -2.46 -2.32 7.91
C ASP A 4 -3.07 -3.01 6.69
N LEU A 5 -4.21 -3.66 6.89
CA LEU A 5 -4.93 -4.38 5.85
C LEU A 5 -5.40 -3.46 4.72
N GLY A 6 -5.76 -2.21 5.03
CA GLY A 6 -6.17 -1.21 4.05
C GLY A 6 -5.00 -0.81 3.16
N ILE A 7 -3.82 -0.57 3.72
CA ILE A 7 -2.62 -0.26 2.93
C ILE A 7 -2.24 -1.45 2.03
N ARG A 8 -2.24 -2.68 2.58
CA ARG A 8 -1.92 -3.88 1.79
C ARG A 8 -2.91 -4.11 0.64
N LYS A 9 -4.21 -3.88 0.88
CA LYS A 9 -5.24 -3.91 -0.17
C LYS A 9 -5.07 -2.78 -1.18
N GLY A 10 -4.73 -1.57 -0.74
CA GLY A 10 -4.45 -0.44 -1.63
C GLY A 10 -3.29 -0.75 -2.57
N VAL A 11 -2.23 -1.38 -2.06
CA VAL A 11 -1.10 -1.82 -2.91
C VAL A 11 -1.55 -2.92 -3.87
N MET A 12 -2.33 -3.90 -3.41
CA MET A 12 -2.90 -4.94 -4.27
C MET A 12 -3.71 -4.34 -5.42
N VAL A 13 -4.56 -3.35 -5.16
CA VAL A 13 -5.40 -2.68 -6.18
C VAL A 13 -4.55 -1.88 -7.16
N ILE A 14 -3.62 -1.06 -6.67
CA ILE A 14 -2.80 -0.18 -7.53
C ILE A 14 -1.85 -0.98 -8.41
N ASP A 15 -1.24 -2.04 -7.86
CA ASP A 15 -0.30 -2.88 -8.58
C ASP A 15 -0.99 -4.09 -9.26
N GLN A 16 -2.33 -4.16 -9.23
CA GLN A 16 -3.16 -5.23 -9.84
C GLN A 16 -2.71 -6.65 -9.47
N LEU A 17 -2.38 -6.86 -8.20
CA LEU A 17 -1.92 -8.15 -7.70
C LEU A 17 -3.11 -9.10 -7.48
N ASP A 18 -2.93 -10.38 -7.83
CA ASP A 18 -3.95 -11.41 -7.62
C ASP A 18 -4.12 -11.81 -6.14
N ALA A 19 -3.12 -11.50 -5.31
CA ALA A 19 -3.10 -11.84 -3.90
C ALA A 19 -2.67 -10.64 -3.04
N LEU A 20 -3.07 -10.68 -1.77
CA LEU A 20 -2.72 -9.63 -0.82
C LEU A 20 -1.19 -9.67 -0.55
N PRO A 21 -0.43 -8.61 -0.90
CA PRO A 21 1.01 -8.58 -0.68
C PRO A 21 1.33 -8.68 0.80
N SER A 22 2.45 -9.31 1.14
CA SER A 22 2.97 -9.38 2.50
C SER A 22 3.40 -8.00 3.01
N PRO A 23 3.49 -7.78 4.33
CA PRO A 23 3.99 -6.53 4.87
C PRO A 23 5.40 -6.17 4.36
N GLY A 24 6.25 -7.18 4.11
CA GLY A 24 7.59 -6.97 3.55
C GLY A 24 7.55 -6.43 2.12
N GLU A 25 6.72 -7.02 1.26
CA GLU A 25 6.54 -6.57 -0.12
C GLU A 25 5.99 -5.15 -0.18
N VAL A 26 5.03 -4.80 0.69
CA VAL A 26 4.50 -3.44 0.81
C VAL A 26 5.57 -2.45 1.25
N LEU A 27 6.46 -2.82 2.18
CA LEU A 27 7.57 -1.96 2.59
C LEU A 27 8.58 -1.74 1.46
N SER A 28 8.97 -2.81 0.77
CA SER A 28 9.88 -2.72 -0.39
C SER A 28 9.29 -1.87 -1.50
N ARG A 29 8.02 -2.08 -1.83
CA ARG A 29 7.29 -1.30 -2.84
C ARG A 29 7.11 0.16 -2.43
N GLY A 30 6.87 0.41 -1.14
CA GLY A 30 6.66 1.74 -0.58
C GLY A 30 7.92 2.54 -0.31
N ALA A 31 9.12 1.94 -0.49
CA ALA A 31 10.39 2.64 -0.36
C ALA A 31 10.51 3.81 -1.36
N VAL A 32 9.89 3.70 -2.54
CA VAL A 32 9.86 4.77 -3.55
C VAL A 32 9.05 6.00 -3.13
N TRP A 33 8.20 5.86 -2.10
CA TRP A 33 7.39 6.95 -1.58
C TRP A 33 8.08 7.73 -0.46
N GLN A 34 9.33 7.39 -0.11
CA GLN A 34 10.10 8.18 0.85
C GLN A 34 10.53 9.53 0.23
N PRO A 35 10.50 10.63 1.01
CA PRO A 35 10.12 10.73 2.43
C PRO A 35 8.61 10.90 2.69
N TRP A 36 7.77 10.88 1.65
CA TRP A 36 6.34 11.21 1.67
C TRP A 36 5.40 10.02 1.95
N SER A 37 5.84 9.00 2.70
CA SER A 37 5.05 7.77 2.91
C SER A 37 3.71 7.99 3.62
N THR A 38 3.57 9.06 4.40
CA THR A 38 2.31 9.44 5.04
C THR A 38 1.25 9.82 4.01
N VAL A 39 1.63 10.58 2.98
CA VAL A 39 0.73 10.98 1.88
C VAL A 39 0.37 9.74 1.05
N ALA A 40 1.34 8.89 0.74
CA ALA A 40 1.08 7.63 0.03
C ALA A 40 0.10 6.73 0.78
N SER A 41 0.22 6.62 2.10
CA SER A 41 -0.70 5.84 2.94
C SER A 41 -2.14 6.35 2.86
N TRP A 42 -2.34 7.68 2.81
CA TRP A 42 -3.66 8.29 2.65
C TRP A 42 -4.31 7.94 1.31
N TYR A 43 -3.55 8.00 0.21
CA TYR A 43 -4.04 7.61 -1.12
C TYR A 43 -4.32 6.11 -1.22
N LEU A 44 -3.51 5.26 -0.59
CA LEU A 44 -3.76 3.81 -0.56
C LEU A 44 -5.08 3.49 0.15
N TRP A 45 -5.41 4.19 1.23
CA TRP A 45 -6.72 4.02 1.87
C TRP A 45 -7.87 4.51 0.99
N GLN A 46 -7.72 5.65 0.29
CA GLN A 46 -8.75 6.12 -0.66
C GLN A 46 -8.94 5.13 -1.82
N ALA A 47 -7.87 4.52 -2.32
CA ALA A 47 -7.94 3.50 -3.36
C ALA A 47 -8.70 2.24 -2.92
N THR A 48 -8.80 1.97 -1.61
CA THR A 48 -9.61 0.85 -1.09
C THR A 48 -11.07 1.19 -0.79
N ALA A 49 -11.44 2.46 -0.83
CA ALA A 49 -12.80 2.92 -0.58
C ALA A 49 -13.66 3.01 -1.86
N LEU A 50 -13.04 2.85 -3.03
CA LEU A 50 -13.65 2.77 -4.36
C LEU A 50 -13.90 1.31 -4.74
#